data_AF-A0A101T5K7-F1
#
_entry.id   AF-A0A101T5K7-F1
#
_cell.length_a   1.000
_cell.length_b   1.000
_cell.length_c   1.000
_cell.angle_alpha   90.00
_cell.angle_beta   90.00
_cell.angle_gamma   90.00
#
_symmetry.space_group_name_H-M   'P 1'
#
loop_
_entity.id
_entity.type
_entity.pdbx_description
1 polymer ?
#
loop_
_entity_poly.entity_id
_entity_poly.type
_entity_poly.pdbx_seq_one_letter_code
_entity_poly.pdbx_strand_id
1 'polypeptide(L)'
;MISDAEAKLGLSFPQEMWTWLLTNDGVRMADGDASGKFVGIDSSFLPSGWHLLSVEQIVKVYEWRIGMEAMEPSPDPDPVCLGWHRDWIPFAVETDWLYGRFIDTSTGLLGCWSDGDLNQFETHDSLADYFHSLANQMREYGKTEDGRLVW
;
A
#
# COMPACT_ATOMS: atom_id res chain seq x y z
N MET A 1 -17.48 -4.45 -1.46
CA MET A 1 -17.45 -3.73 -2.75
C MET A 1 -16.62 -2.47 -2.56
N ILE A 2 -16.00 -1.88 -3.59
CA ILE A 2 -15.12 -0.68 -3.44
C ILE A 2 -15.88 0.47 -2.76
N SER A 3 -17.13 0.72 -3.17
CA SER A 3 -18.01 1.71 -2.57
C SER A 3 -18.28 1.48 -1.07
N ASP A 4 -18.34 0.22 -0.62
CA ASP A 4 -18.53 -0.08 0.81
C ASP A 4 -17.27 0.26 1.61
N ALA A 5 -16.09 0.06 1.02
CA ALA A 5 -14.83 0.45 1.62
C ALA A 5 -14.73 1.98 1.72
N GLU A 6 -15.02 2.71 0.65
CA GLU A 6 -15.08 4.18 0.66
C GLU A 6 -16.05 4.70 1.74
N ALA A 7 -17.27 4.14 1.81
CA ALA A 7 -18.25 4.51 2.82
C ALA A 7 -17.77 4.19 4.25
N LYS A 8 -17.10 3.05 4.45
CA LYS A 8 -16.54 2.65 5.75
C LYS A 8 -15.40 3.57 6.18
N LEU A 9 -14.52 3.94 5.24
CA LEU A 9 -13.36 4.78 5.49
C LEU A 9 -13.70 6.29 5.53
N GLY A 10 -14.87 6.67 5.00
CA GLY A 10 -15.34 8.06 4.98
C GLY A 10 -14.62 8.92 3.95
N LEU A 11 -14.16 8.32 2.86
CA LEU A 11 -13.33 8.96 1.83
C LEU A 11 -13.61 8.36 0.45
N SER A 12 -13.22 9.08 -0.61
CA SER A 12 -13.39 8.63 -2.00
C SER A 12 -12.04 8.26 -2.58
N PHE A 13 -11.93 7.06 -3.16
CA PHE A 13 -10.74 6.63 -3.84
C PHE A 13 -10.57 7.36 -5.17
N PRO A 14 -9.34 7.72 -5.57
CA PRO A 14 -9.07 8.28 -6.88
C PRO A 14 -9.51 7.33 -8.01
N GLN A 15 -9.90 7.90 -9.17
CA GLN A 15 -10.34 7.13 -10.33
C GLN A 15 -9.31 6.08 -10.78
N GLU A 16 -8.02 6.39 -10.66
CA GLU A 16 -6.93 5.47 -10.99
C GLU A 16 -6.93 4.23 -10.07
N MET A 17 -7.16 4.43 -8.77
CA MET A 17 -7.28 3.34 -7.80
C MET A 17 -8.52 2.49 -8.07
N TRP A 18 -9.66 3.10 -8.40
CA TRP A 18 -10.85 2.38 -8.86
C TRP A 18 -10.56 1.51 -10.08
N THR A 19 -9.89 2.08 -11.07
CA THR A 19 -9.54 1.38 -12.32
C THR A 19 -8.65 0.17 -12.03
N TRP A 20 -7.65 0.34 -11.17
CA TRP A 20 -6.77 -0.73 -10.73
C TRP A 20 -7.52 -1.81 -9.96
N LEU A 21 -8.28 -1.47 -8.91
CA LEU A 21 -9.01 -2.43 -8.07
C LEU A 21 -10.07 -3.23 -8.84
N LEU A 22 -10.71 -2.62 -9.84
CA LEU A 22 -11.63 -3.31 -10.74
C LEU A 22 -10.91 -4.27 -11.71
N THR A 23 -9.67 -3.96 -12.08
CA THR A 23 -8.87 -4.80 -12.96
C THR A 23 -8.23 -5.95 -12.19
N ASN A 24 -7.73 -5.67 -10.98
CA ASN A 24 -7.04 -6.59 -10.11
C ASN A 24 -7.25 -6.19 -8.65
N ASP A 25 -8.02 -6.99 -7.91
CA ASP A 25 -8.29 -6.78 -6.48
C ASP A 25 -7.11 -7.25 -5.60
N GLY A 26 -5.95 -6.62 -5.80
CA GLY A 26 -4.71 -6.93 -5.11
C GLY A 26 -4.18 -8.34 -5.38
N VAL A 27 -3.32 -8.81 -4.47
CA VAL A 27 -2.88 -10.20 -4.40
C VAL A 27 -3.41 -10.78 -3.11
N ARG A 28 -4.19 -11.86 -3.22
CA ARG A 28 -4.71 -12.54 -2.04
C ARG A 28 -3.52 -13.04 -1.21
N MET A 29 -3.34 -12.42 -0.06
CA MET A 29 -2.40 -12.85 0.95
C MET A 29 -2.91 -14.19 1.49
N ALA A 30 -2.02 -15.17 1.64
CA ALA A 30 -2.38 -16.37 2.39
C ALA A 30 -2.85 -15.95 3.79
N ASP A 31 -3.89 -16.60 4.32
CA ASP A 31 -4.38 -16.31 5.66
C ASP A 31 -3.18 -16.38 6.62
N GLY A 32 -2.92 -15.26 7.28
CA GLY A 32 -1.79 -15.13 8.17
C GLY A 32 -1.97 -15.92 9.46
N ASP A 33 -1.13 -15.63 10.45
CA ASP A 33 -1.34 -16.13 11.81
C ASP A 33 -2.72 -15.69 12.36
N ALA A 34 -3.09 -16.16 13.56
CA ALA A 34 -4.40 -15.85 14.15
C ALA A 34 -4.67 -14.33 14.34
N SER A 35 -3.66 -13.48 14.19
CA SER A 35 -3.79 -12.02 14.21
C SER A 35 -4.07 -11.41 12.83
N GLY A 36 -3.90 -12.17 11.75
CA GLY A 36 -4.08 -11.73 10.36
C GLY A 36 -3.03 -10.72 9.89
N LYS A 37 -1.96 -10.53 10.67
CA LYS A 37 -0.91 -9.51 10.42
C LYS A 37 0.27 -10.03 9.61
N PHE A 38 0.59 -11.33 9.70
CA PHE A 38 1.72 -11.90 8.99
C PHE A 38 1.27 -12.60 7.71
N VAL A 39 1.65 -12.03 6.58
CA VAL A 39 1.34 -12.60 5.27
C VAL A 39 2.27 -13.76 4.94
N GLY A 40 1.74 -14.83 4.34
CA GLY A 40 2.59 -15.89 3.81
C GLY A 40 3.48 -15.38 2.67
N ILE A 41 4.80 -15.67 2.77
CA ILE A 41 5.86 -15.30 1.80
C ILE A 41 5.50 -15.64 0.34
N ASP A 42 4.65 -16.66 0.13
CA ASP A 42 4.21 -17.13 -1.19
C ASP A 42 3.27 -16.16 -1.95
N SER A 43 2.92 -15.00 -1.39
CA SER A 43 1.98 -14.04 -2.01
C SER A 43 2.61 -12.69 -2.39
N SER A 44 3.93 -12.58 -2.27
CA SER A 44 4.67 -11.37 -2.63
C SER A 44 4.75 -11.21 -4.15
N PHE A 45 4.52 -9.99 -4.64
CA PHE A 45 4.49 -9.69 -6.08
C PHE A 45 5.49 -8.61 -6.48
N LEU A 46 5.73 -7.67 -5.58
CA LEU A 46 6.68 -6.59 -5.74
C LEU A 46 8.09 -7.01 -5.28
N PRO A 47 9.15 -6.26 -5.68
CA PRO A 47 10.47 -6.43 -5.09
C PRO A 47 10.42 -6.41 -3.57
N SER A 48 11.39 -7.08 -2.93
CA SER A 48 11.53 -7.13 -1.47
C SER A 48 10.34 -7.76 -0.74
N GLY A 49 9.54 -8.59 -1.41
CA GLY A 49 8.47 -9.32 -0.75
C GLY A 49 7.17 -8.52 -0.60
N TRP A 50 7.02 -7.35 -1.23
CA TRP A 50 5.84 -6.52 -1.01
C TRP A 50 4.61 -7.03 -1.77
N HIS A 51 3.45 -6.66 -1.27
CA HIS A 51 2.14 -7.12 -1.72
C HIS A 51 1.29 -5.95 -2.18
N LEU A 52 0.57 -6.14 -3.28
CA LEU A 52 -0.48 -5.23 -3.72
C LEU A 52 -1.78 -5.55 -2.96
N LEU A 53 -2.38 -4.54 -2.35
CA LEU A 53 -3.52 -4.73 -1.45
C LEU A 53 -4.84 -4.96 -2.20
N SER A 54 -5.65 -5.89 -1.73
CA SER A 54 -7.07 -5.99 -2.09
C SER A 54 -7.89 -4.93 -1.37
N VAL A 55 -9.12 -4.67 -1.82
CA VAL A 55 -10.06 -3.73 -1.16
C VAL A 55 -10.22 -4.04 0.33
N GLU A 56 -10.33 -5.31 0.69
CA GLU A 56 -10.45 -5.74 2.09
C GLU A 56 -9.19 -5.37 2.90
N GLN A 57 -8.02 -5.57 2.31
CA GLN A 57 -6.75 -5.31 2.98
C GLN A 57 -6.45 -3.82 3.08
N ILE A 58 -6.82 -3.02 2.07
CA ILE A 58 -6.75 -1.55 2.13
C ILE A 58 -7.46 -1.05 3.39
N VAL A 59 -8.67 -1.54 3.64
CA VAL A 59 -9.44 -1.17 4.84
C VAL A 59 -8.70 -1.55 6.12
N LYS A 60 -8.19 -2.78 6.21
CA LYS A 60 -7.48 -3.25 7.42
C LYS A 60 -6.21 -2.46 7.71
N VAL A 61 -5.39 -2.23 6.68
CA VAL A 61 -4.13 -1.48 6.80
C VAL A 61 -4.42 -0.02 7.14
N TYR A 62 -5.42 0.60 6.51
CA TYR A 62 -5.82 1.97 6.81
C TYR A 62 -6.28 2.12 8.27
N GLU A 63 -7.17 1.23 8.74
CA GLU A 63 -7.63 1.25 10.14
C GLU A 63 -6.47 1.06 11.13
N TRP A 64 -5.51 0.18 10.79
CA TRP A 64 -4.31 -0.01 11.60
C TRP A 64 -3.44 1.25 11.65
N ARG A 65 -3.19 1.92 10.51
CA ARG A 65 -2.40 3.15 10.45
C ARG A 65 -3.04 4.30 11.22
N ILE A 66 -4.34 4.50 11.06
CA ILE A 66 -5.11 5.48 11.85
C ILE A 66 -5.04 5.15 13.34
N GLY A 67 -5.17 3.87 13.70
CA GLY A 67 -5.03 3.42 15.09
C GLY A 67 -3.65 3.68 15.68
N MET A 68 -2.58 3.46 14.91
CA MET A 68 -1.21 3.76 15.35
C MET A 68 -0.99 5.25 15.54
N GLU A 69 -1.39 6.09 14.58
CA GLU A 69 -1.30 7.55 14.70
C GLU A 69 -2.12 8.08 15.89
N ALA A 70 -3.22 7.43 16.25
CA ALA A 70 -4.00 7.80 17.44
C ALA A 70 -3.34 7.38 18.77
N MET A 71 -2.61 6.25 18.79
CA MET A 71 -1.93 5.74 19.98
C MET A 71 -0.58 6.44 20.22
N GLU A 72 0.18 6.65 19.15
CA GLU A 72 1.48 7.28 19.13
C GLU A 72 1.47 8.34 18.03
N PRO A 73 0.90 9.53 18.32
CA PRO A 73 0.87 10.62 17.36
C PRO A 73 2.27 10.99 16.92
N SER A 74 2.44 11.22 15.64
CA SER A 74 3.67 11.76 15.11
C SER A 74 3.95 13.09 15.81
N PRO A 75 5.22 13.36 16.22
CA PRO A 75 5.57 14.63 16.83
C PRO A 75 5.15 15.77 15.90
N ASP A 76 4.72 16.89 16.50
CA ASP A 76 4.14 18.12 15.92
C ASP A 76 4.52 18.35 14.44
N PRO A 77 3.60 18.81 13.56
CA PRO A 77 3.82 18.86 12.12
C PRO A 77 4.88 19.91 11.77
N ASP A 78 6.13 19.54 11.96
CA ASP A 78 7.24 20.05 11.19
C ASP A 78 6.92 19.70 9.72
N PRO A 79 7.03 20.63 8.76
CA PRO A 79 6.88 20.33 7.34
C PRO A 79 7.73 19.14 6.85
N VAL A 80 8.72 18.69 7.63
CA VAL A 80 9.53 17.50 7.36
C VAL A 80 8.93 16.22 7.97
N CYS A 81 8.18 16.31 9.08
CA CYS A 81 7.59 15.17 9.79
C CYS A 81 6.18 14.86 9.28
N LEU A 82 6.10 14.12 8.18
CA LEU A 82 4.85 13.65 7.61
C LEU A 82 4.26 12.52 8.47
N GLY A 83 3.47 12.84 9.50
CA GLY A 83 2.63 11.86 10.20
C GLY A 83 1.57 11.24 9.29
N TRP A 84 0.93 10.14 9.69
CA TRP A 84 -0.09 9.52 8.83
C TRP A 84 -1.29 10.46 8.63
N HIS A 85 -1.64 10.74 7.39
CA HIS A 85 -2.79 11.58 7.06
C HIS A 85 -4.04 10.75 6.71
N ARG A 86 -5.22 11.22 7.13
CA ARG A 86 -6.50 10.55 6.85
C ARG A 86 -6.85 10.42 5.36
N ASP A 87 -6.28 11.27 4.53
CA ASP A 87 -6.54 11.26 3.08
C ASP A 87 -5.59 10.32 2.34
N TRP A 88 -4.71 9.60 3.05
CA TRP A 88 -3.74 8.66 2.46
C TRP A 88 -4.27 7.23 2.50
N ILE A 89 -4.33 6.60 1.34
CA ILE A 89 -4.87 5.25 1.16
C ILE A 89 -3.73 4.31 0.83
N PRO A 90 -3.49 3.28 1.65
CA PRO A 90 -2.46 2.30 1.36
C PRO A 90 -2.84 1.51 0.11
N PHE A 91 -1.87 1.21 -0.76
CA PHE A 91 -2.08 0.35 -1.94
C PHE A 91 -1.06 -0.79 -2.02
N ALA A 92 0.06 -0.71 -1.30
CA ALA A 92 1.05 -1.77 -1.19
C ALA A 92 1.68 -1.82 0.20
N VAL A 93 2.07 -3.01 0.66
CA VAL A 93 2.72 -3.22 1.98
C VAL A 93 3.75 -4.34 1.95
N GLU A 94 4.69 -4.28 2.88
CA GLU A 94 5.47 -5.44 3.30
C GLU A 94 4.66 -6.37 4.20
N THR A 95 5.16 -7.58 4.43
CA THR A 95 4.52 -8.68 5.16
C THR A 95 4.01 -8.32 6.57
N ASP A 96 4.67 -7.41 7.29
CA ASP A 96 4.32 -7.00 8.65
C ASP A 96 3.57 -5.65 8.74
N TRP A 97 3.32 -5.02 7.60
CA TRP A 97 2.67 -3.71 7.42
C TRP A 97 3.45 -2.52 7.99
N LEU A 98 4.67 -2.72 8.48
CA LEU A 98 5.52 -1.64 8.99
C LEU A 98 6.04 -0.74 7.86
N TYR A 99 6.11 -1.27 6.65
CA TYR A 99 6.52 -0.57 5.45
C TYR A 99 5.44 -0.68 4.37
N GLY A 100 5.27 0.38 3.58
CA GLY A 100 4.34 0.34 2.46
C GLY A 100 4.22 1.65 1.69
N ARG A 101 3.26 1.68 0.77
CA ARG A 101 2.98 2.81 -0.13
C ARG A 101 1.53 3.25 -0.07
N PHE A 102 1.31 4.54 -0.15
CA PHE A 102 0.01 5.18 -0.13
C PHE A 102 -0.18 6.11 -1.33
N ILE A 103 -1.45 6.34 -1.68
CA ILE A 103 -1.87 7.44 -2.55
C ILE A 103 -2.60 8.48 -1.70
N ASP A 104 -2.25 9.74 -1.88
CA ASP A 104 -3.00 10.85 -1.30
C ASP A 104 -4.22 11.15 -2.18
N THR A 105 -5.42 10.99 -1.61
CA THR A 105 -6.67 11.23 -2.35
C THR A 105 -6.91 12.68 -2.73
N SER A 106 -6.26 13.63 -2.04
CA SER A 106 -6.42 15.06 -2.29
C SER A 106 -5.55 15.56 -3.44
N THR A 107 -4.37 14.97 -3.62
CA THR A 107 -3.38 15.39 -4.63
C THR A 107 -3.17 14.37 -5.75
N GLY A 108 -3.50 13.10 -5.52
CA GLY A 108 -3.17 11.97 -6.38
C GLY A 108 -1.71 11.50 -6.27
N LEU A 109 -0.88 12.18 -5.45
CA LEU A 109 0.53 11.85 -5.31
C LEU A 109 0.73 10.55 -4.54
N LEU A 110 1.77 9.82 -4.91
CA LEU A 110 2.17 8.61 -4.22
C LEU A 110 3.21 8.91 -3.15
N GLY A 111 3.20 8.12 -2.09
CA GLY A 111 4.18 8.18 -1.03
C GLY A 111 4.44 6.83 -0.39
N CYS A 112 5.42 6.79 0.52
CA CYS A 112 5.74 5.62 1.30
C CYS A 112 5.78 5.93 2.81
N TRP A 113 5.52 4.90 3.61
CA TRP A 113 5.77 4.93 5.04
C TRP A 113 6.79 3.86 5.42
N SER A 114 7.45 4.11 6.56
CA SER A 114 8.45 3.23 7.15
C SER A 114 8.34 3.33 8.66
N ASP A 115 8.42 2.20 9.34
CA ASP A 115 8.62 2.19 10.78
C ASP A 115 10.07 2.62 11.08
N GLY A 116 10.24 3.74 11.79
CA GLY A 116 11.55 4.31 12.12
C GLY A 116 12.05 5.44 11.22
N ASP A 117 11.35 5.78 10.13
CA ASP A 117 11.63 6.94 9.28
C ASP A 117 10.37 7.79 9.05
N LEU A 118 10.56 9.02 8.57
CA LEU A 118 9.44 9.90 8.21
C LEU A 118 8.77 9.40 6.94
N ASN A 119 7.44 9.57 6.82
CA ASN A 119 6.73 9.30 5.57
C ASN A 119 7.24 10.26 4.50
N GLN A 120 7.25 9.82 3.24
CA GLN A 120 7.81 10.61 2.13
C GLN A 120 6.92 10.49 0.90
N PHE A 121 6.76 11.58 0.16
CA PHE A 121 6.20 11.51 -1.19
C PHE A 121 7.24 10.98 -2.16
N GLU A 122 6.78 10.15 -3.08
CA GLU A 122 7.60 9.55 -4.12
C GLU A 122 7.70 10.46 -5.34
N THR A 123 8.56 10.06 -6.28
CA THR A 123 8.75 10.78 -7.56
C THR A 123 7.76 10.36 -8.65
N HIS A 124 6.88 9.40 -8.36
CA HIS A 124 5.86 8.94 -9.28
C HIS A 124 4.63 9.86 -9.21
N ASP A 125 4.24 10.41 -10.36
CA ASP A 125 3.12 11.35 -10.44
C ASP A 125 1.75 10.65 -10.36
N SER A 126 1.68 9.33 -10.58
CA SER A 126 0.44 8.55 -10.54
C SER A 126 0.66 7.04 -10.29
N LEU A 127 -0.42 6.30 -10.03
CA LEU A 127 -0.38 4.82 -9.94
C LEU A 127 0.04 4.19 -11.26
N ALA A 128 -0.41 4.74 -12.40
CA ALA A 128 -0.02 4.25 -13.71
C ALA A 128 1.50 4.38 -13.94
N ASP A 129 2.11 5.49 -13.52
CA ASP A 129 3.56 5.71 -13.62
C ASP A 129 4.33 4.75 -12.72
N TYR A 130 3.85 4.54 -11.49
CA TYR A 130 4.40 3.54 -10.59
C TYR A 130 4.34 2.12 -11.19
N PHE A 131 3.18 1.71 -11.71
CA PHE A 131 3.03 0.38 -12.31
C PHE A 131 3.84 0.21 -13.60
N HIS A 132 4.03 1.26 -14.39
CA HIS A 132 4.95 1.24 -15.53
C HIS A 132 6.40 1.04 -15.09
N SER A 133 6.84 1.80 -14.08
CA SER A 133 8.18 1.66 -13.49
C SER A 133 8.39 0.24 -12.96
N LEU A 134 7.43 -0.29 -12.20
CA LEU A 134 7.45 -1.65 -11.69
C LEU A 134 7.53 -2.68 -12.82
N ALA A 135 6.70 -2.56 -13.87
CA ALA A 135 6.74 -3.47 -15.01
C ALA A 135 8.08 -3.41 -15.77
N ASN A 136 8.76 -2.26 -15.78
CA ASN A 136 10.12 -2.16 -16.30
C ASN A 136 11.11 -2.92 -15.42
N GLN A 137 11.04 -2.73 -14.10
CA GLN A 137 11.90 -3.45 -13.15
C GLN A 137 11.68 -4.97 -13.22
N MET A 138 10.43 -5.44 -13.31
CA MET A 138 10.10 -6.86 -13.49
C MET A 138 10.76 -7.44 -14.74
N ARG A 139 10.80 -6.68 -15.84
CA ARG A 139 11.40 -7.12 -17.10
C ARG A 139 12.92 -7.15 -17.06
N GLU A 140 13.53 -6.23 -16.31
CA GLU A 140 14.97 -6.08 -16.25
C GLU A 140 15.61 -7.01 -15.21
N TYR A 141 14.97 -7.17 -14.06
CA TYR A 141 15.54 -7.87 -12.90
C TYR A 141 14.77 -9.13 -12.50
N GLY A 142 13.48 -9.19 -12.81
CA GLY A 142 12.63 -10.33 -12.44
C GLY A 142 13.05 -11.60 -13.17
N LYS A 143 13.17 -12.70 -12.40
CA LYS A 143 13.36 -14.05 -12.92
C LYS A 143 12.15 -14.90 -12.58
N THR A 144 11.95 -15.96 -13.33
CA THR A 144 10.88 -16.93 -13.03
C THR A 144 11.50 -18.26 -12.63
N GLU A 145 11.20 -18.70 -11.41
CA GLU A 145 11.61 -19.99 -10.86
C GLU A 145 10.37 -20.76 -10.43
N ASP A 146 10.18 -21.98 -10.94
CA ASP A 146 9.00 -22.82 -10.68
C ASP A 146 7.65 -22.11 -10.88
N GLY A 147 7.58 -21.22 -11.89
CA GLY A 147 6.38 -20.44 -12.21
C GLY A 147 6.13 -19.25 -11.28
N ARG A 148 7.06 -18.93 -10.39
CA ARG A 148 7.00 -17.80 -9.46
C ARG A 148 7.96 -16.71 -9.88
N LEU A 149 7.55 -15.45 -9.74
CA LEU A 149 8.46 -14.32 -9.89
C LEU A 149 9.40 -14.27 -8.69
N VAL A 150 10.70 -14.27 -8.95
CA VAL A 150 11.75 -14.05 -7.98
C VAL A 150 12.57 -12.83 -8.41
N TRP A 151 13.02 -12.06 -7.43
CA TRP A 151 13.75 -10.81 -7.63
C TRP A 151 15.23 -10.99 -7.29
#